data_AF-A0A1F4V8A2-F1
#
_entry.id   AF-A0A1F4V8A2-F1
#
_cell.length_a   1.000
_cell.length_b   1.000
_cell.length_c   1.000
_cell.angle_alpha   90.00
_cell.angle_beta   90.00
_cell.angle_gamma   90.00
#
_symmetry.space_group_name_H-M   'P 1'
#
loop_
_entity.id
_entity.type
_entity.pdbx_description
1 polymer ?
#
loop_
_entity_poly.entity_id
_entity_poly.type
_entity_poly.pdbx_seq_one_letter_code
_entity_poly.pdbx_strand_id
1 'polypeptide(L)'
;MKYKRILIFILLILIFTIAVFERLKYFNQAGKDVYAYEKAVVDLLDGRNPYIWTIESFSNPDDTGNHGYSYLPLGIYLFSLLYIFHLFTNIEVQVLWKIPVLLADLGVGVLLVRYFFNKDIKVMFLSLLVWLFNPYMVFRSSYTFIDPLAVFFMMLSLYYLERDSVLSGVFITLGVAFKTFPILIFPLLILKSPDRKKFLLAAGITSLAIAAPFLKSLDDFLTMIRGSVFVHSVRELQGRPFLFYISYYLHIEFFQIVPLKIYSILASFGGWLLAFFVYFKKKTLNIYVLGVIPFLIFYLFTPVLNRTYLIWFIPLLCITVFNLTLKRSNGLIFYIFLICFYVFYSWYLIQWEDGFHVWRPL
;
A
#
# COMPACT_ATOMS: atom_id res chain seq x y z
N MET A 1 9.35 -15.06 35.67
CA MET A 1 9.34 -14.70 34.22
C MET A 1 8.43 -15.58 33.35
N LYS A 2 8.54 -16.92 33.36
CA LYS A 2 7.83 -17.87 32.45
C LYS A 2 6.35 -17.50 32.17
N TYR A 3 5.54 -17.32 33.21
CA TYR A 3 4.12 -16.98 33.10
C TYR A 3 3.83 -15.70 32.30
N LYS A 4 4.66 -14.65 32.40
CA LYS A 4 4.49 -13.41 31.62
C LYS A 4 4.63 -13.65 30.11
N ARG A 5 5.55 -14.53 29.69
CA ARG A 5 5.70 -14.89 28.27
C ARG A 5 4.52 -15.74 27.76
N ILE A 6 4.01 -16.66 28.59
CA ILE A 6 2.82 -17.47 28.28
C ILE A 6 1.60 -16.55 28.10
N LEU A 7 1.35 -15.62 29.02
CA LEU A 7 0.24 -14.67 28.92
C LEU A 7 0.35 -13.79 27.66
N ILE A 8 1.54 -13.27 27.33
CA ILE A 8 1.74 -12.50 26.10
C ILE A 8 1.44 -13.36 24.85
N PHE A 9 1.84 -14.63 24.84
CA PHE A 9 1.58 -15.54 23.72
C PHE A 9 0.07 -15.86 23.56
N ILE A 10 -0.64 -16.09 24.67
CA ILE A 10 -2.11 -16.28 24.67
C ILE A 10 -2.82 -15.03 24.14
N LEU A 11 -2.44 -13.84 24.59
CA LEU A 11 -3.00 -12.57 24.12
C LEU A 11 -2.72 -12.32 22.63
N LEU A 12 -1.53 -12.69 22.14
CA LEU A 12 -1.20 -12.61 20.71
C LEU A 12 -2.08 -13.56 19.88
N ILE A 13 -2.23 -14.82 20.30
CA ILE A 13 -3.14 -15.77 19.64
C ILE A 13 -4.56 -15.19 19.61
N LEU A 14 -5.09 -14.74 20.75
CA LEU A 14 -6.43 -14.17 20.84
C LEU A 14 -6.65 -13.00 19.87
N ILE A 15 -5.69 -12.07 19.81
CA ILE A 15 -5.74 -10.91 18.90
C ILE A 15 -5.73 -11.35 17.42
N PHE A 16 -4.85 -12.27 17.03
CA PHE A 16 -4.82 -12.78 15.65
C PHE A 16 -6.09 -13.58 15.31
N THR A 17 -6.60 -14.41 16.23
CA THR A 17 -7.84 -15.19 16.05
C THR A 17 -9.05 -14.28 15.87
N ILE A 18 -9.22 -13.24 16.70
CA ILE A 18 -10.29 -12.25 16.52
C ILE A 18 -10.11 -11.51 15.18
N ALA A 19 -8.89 -11.09 14.84
CA ALA A 19 -8.63 -10.40 13.57
C ALA A 19 -8.97 -11.25 12.32
N VAL A 20 -8.76 -12.57 12.38
CA VAL A 20 -9.21 -13.54 11.37
C VAL A 20 -10.73 -13.59 11.30
N PHE A 21 -11.42 -13.81 12.43
CA PHE A 21 -12.88 -13.89 12.46
C PHE A 21 -13.57 -12.62 11.95
N GLU A 22 -13.05 -11.43 12.29
CA GLU A 22 -13.56 -10.16 11.76
C GLU A 22 -13.41 -10.03 10.24
N ARG A 23 -12.40 -10.67 9.63
CA ARG A 23 -12.18 -10.66 8.17
C ARG A 23 -13.03 -11.70 7.45
N LEU A 24 -13.19 -12.89 8.04
CA LEU A 24 -13.98 -13.99 7.46
C LEU A 24 -15.44 -13.60 7.19
N LYS A 25 -16.03 -12.70 8.00
CA LYS A 25 -17.36 -12.08 7.76
C LYS A 25 -17.53 -11.50 6.36
N TYR A 26 -16.44 -11.12 5.70
CA TYR A 26 -16.42 -10.41 4.43
C TYR A 26 -15.88 -11.25 3.26
N PHE A 27 -15.61 -12.55 3.45
CA PHE A 27 -15.00 -13.38 2.41
C PHE A 27 -15.86 -13.57 1.15
N ASN A 28 -17.18 -13.45 1.26
CA ASN A 28 -18.10 -13.60 0.12
C ASN A 28 -18.37 -12.27 -0.64
N GLN A 29 -17.81 -11.13 -0.20
CA GLN A 29 -17.99 -9.84 -0.89
C GLN A 29 -17.14 -9.77 -2.17
N ALA A 30 -17.72 -9.66 -3.36
CA ALA A 30 -16.95 -9.42 -4.59
C ALA A 30 -16.02 -8.19 -4.47
N GLY A 31 -16.61 -7.01 -4.30
CA GLY A 31 -15.96 -5.73 -4.55
C GLY A 31 -16.18 -5.26 -6.00
N LYS A 32 -15.90 -3.98 -6.29
CA LYS A 32 -16.19 -3.41 -7.62
C LYS A 32 -15.23 -3.90 -8.72
N ASP A 33 -13.96 -4.10 -8.37
CA ASP A 33 -12.90 -4.37 -9.35
C ASP A 33 -12.88 -5.82 -9.90
N VAL A 34 -13.73 -6.74 -9.40
CA VAL A 34 -13.64 -8.18 -9.69
C VAL A 34 -13.73 -8.49 -11.18
N TYR A 35 -14.71 -7.91 -11.89
CA TYR A 35 -14.85 -8.09 -13.34
C TYR A 35 -13.58 -7.66 -14.10
N ALA A 36 -12.95 -6.55 -13.68
CA ALA A 36 -11.72 -6.08 -14.29
C ALA A 36 -10.52 -7.00 -14.02
N TYR A 37 -10.50 -7.67 -12.87
CA TYR A 37 -9.45 -8.63 -12.51
C TYR A 37 -9.66 -9.97 -13.24
N GLU A 38 -10.90 -10.47 -13.30
CA GLU A 38 -11.27 -11.69 -14.03
C GLU A 38 -11.05 -11.53 -15.53
N LYS A 39 -11.48 -10.42 -16.13
CA LYS A 39 -11.18 -10.12 -17.54
C LYS A 39 -9.68 -10.04 -17.81
N ALA A 40 -8.90 -9.42 -16.92
CA ALA A 40 -7.44 -9.36 -17.08
C ALA A 40 -6.77 -10.73 -16.97
N VAL A 41 -7.32 -11.64 -16.15
CA VAL A 41 -6.88 -13.04 -16.06
C VAL A 41 -7.23 -13.82 -17.33
N VAL A 42 -8.47 -13.72 -17.83
CA VAL A 42 -8.90 -14.42 -19.07
C VAL A 42 -8.11 -13.92 -20.27
N ASP A 43 -7.98 -12.60 -20.44
CA ASP A 43 -7.18 -12.02 -21.52
C ASP A 43 -5.71 -12.50 -21.47
N LEU A 44 -5.11 -12.60 -20.29
CA LEU A 44 -3.74 -13.12 -20.13
C LEU A 44 -3.63 -14.63 -20.42
N LEU A 45 -4.61 -15.44 -20.00
CA LEU A 45 -4.62 -16.90 -20.23
C LEU A 45 -4.83 -17.24 -21.72
N ASP A 46 -5.59 -16.41 -22.45
CA ASP A 46 -5.71 -16.46 -23.91
C ASP A 46 -4.43 -15.98 -24.65
N GLY A 47 -3.37 -15.61 -23.92
CA GLY A 47 -2.12 -15.09 -24.45
C GLY A 47 -2.18 -13.63 -24.95
N ARG A 48 -3.34 -12.97 -24.80
CA ARG A 48 -3.61 -11.57 -25.17
C ARG A 48 -3.04 -10.64 -24.08
N ASN A 49 -2.86 -9.36 -24.39
CA ASN A 49 -2.35 -8.39 -23.42
C ASN A 49 -3.52 -7.67 -22.70
N PRO A 50 -3.78 -7.94 -21.40
CA PRO A 50 -4.89 -7.32 -20.65
C PRO A 50 -4.78 -5.80 -20.50
N TYR A 51 -3.59 -5.22 -20.74
CA TYR A 51 -3.39 -3.77 -20.67
C TYR A 51 -3.93 -3.02 -21.88
N ILE A 52 -4.26 -3.70 -22.99
CA ILE A 52 -4.95 -3.09 -24.15
C ILE A 52 -6.30 -2.53 -23.71
N TRP A 53 -7.18 -3.38 -23.17
CA TRP A 53 -8.49 -2.97 -22.65
C TRP A 53 -8.36 -2.00 -21.46
N THR A 54 -7.28 -2.10 -20.68
CA THR A 54 -7.00 -1.13 -19.61
C THR A 54 -6.78 0.27 -20.20
N ILE A 55 -5.95 0.45 -21.23
CA ILE A 55 -5.72 1.75 -21.85
C ILE A 55 -7.01 2.29 -22.50
N GLU A 56 -7.75 1.43 -23.20
CA GLU A 56 -9.03 1.75 -23.83
C GLU A 56 -10.07 2.25 -22.81
N SER A 57 -10.30 1.50 -21.73
CA SER A 57 -11.26 1.85 -20.67
C SER A 57 -10.85 3.05 -19.82
N PHE A 58 -9.58 3.45 -19.78
CA PHE A 58 -9.15 4.74 -19.21
C PHE A 58 -9.20 5.91 -20.20
N SER A 59 -9.49 5.65 -21.47
CA SER A 59 -9.61 6.67 -22.52
C SER A 59 -11.07 7.04 -22.82
N ASN A 60 -12.05 6.33 -22.24
CA ASN A 60 -13.47 6.64 -22.35
C ASN A 60 -13.91 7.61 -21.22
N PRO A 61 -14.30 8.86 -21.51
CA PRO A 61 -14.80 9.79 -20.48
C PRO A 61 -16.20 9.43 -19.98
N ASP A 62 -17.01 8.72 -20.77
CA ASP A 62 -18.41 8.44 -20.46
C ASP A 62 -18.60 7.25 -19.50
N ASP A 63 -17.55 6.43 -19.30
CA ASP A 63 -17.52 5.31 -18.35
C ASP A 63 -16.37 5.42 -17.35
N THR A 64 -16.53 6.30 -16.37
CA THR A 64 -15.61 6.45 -15.23
C THR A 64 -15.74 5.35 -14.15
N GLY A 65 -16.56 4.33 -14.41
CA GLY A 65 -16.86 3.25 -13.46
C GLY A 65 -16.18 1.92 -13.79
N ASN A 66 -16.06 1.57 -15.08
CA ASN A 66 -15.64 0.27 -15.57
C ASN A 66 -14.24 0.32 -16.21
N HIS A 67 -13.21 0.43 -15.36
CA HIS A 67 -11.83 0.50 -15.82
C HIS A 67 -11.05 -0.81 -15.63
N GLY A 68 -10.15 -1.11 -16.56
CA GLY A 68 -9.30 -2.30 -16.54
C GLY A 68 -8.19 -2.31 -15.48
N TYR A 69 -7.45 -3.42 -15.46
CA TYR A 69 -6.42 -3.72 -14.46
C TYR A 69 -5.23 -2.75 -14.53
N SER A 70 -5.25 -1.70 -13.70
CA SER A 70 -4.24 -0.63 -13.69
C SER A 70 -3.12 -0.81 -12.65
N TYR A 71 -2.62 -2.03 -12.49
CA TYR A 71 -1.50 -2.38 -11.62
C TYR A 71 -0.44 -3.18 -12.38
N LEU A 72 0.73 -3.45 -11.79
CA LEU A 72 1.77 -4.27 -12.40
C LEU A 72 1.41 -5.77 -12.38
N PRO A 73 2.02 -6.62 -13.24
CA PRO A 73 1.43 -7.94 -13.57
C PRO A 73 1.31 -8.98 -12.44
N LEU A 74 2.02 -8.80 -11.32
CA LEU A 74 2.14 -9.83 -10.28
C LEU A 74 0.79 -10.19 -9.62
N GLY A 75 -0.13 -9.21 -9.53
CA GLY A 75 -1.49 -9.51 -9.06
C GLY A 75 -2.28 -10.34 -10.07
N ILE A 76 -2.12 -10.10 -11.39
CA ILE A 76 -2.75 -10.95 -12.42
C ILE A 76 -2.24 -12.38 -12.29
N TYR A 77 -0.93 -12.61 -12.11
CA TYR A 77 -0.38 -13.96 -11.98
C TYR A 77 -0.92 -14.71 -10.75
N LEU A 78 -1.07 -14.00 -9.62
CA LEU A 78 -1.73 -14.55 -8.43
C LEU A 78 -3.20 -14.91 -8.73
N PHE A 79 -3.94 -14.00 -9.38
CA PHE A 79 -5.34 -14.24 -9.71
C PHE A 79 -5.53 -15.32 -10.78
N SER A 80 -4.64 -15.48 -11.76
CA SER A 80 -4.68 -16.56 -12.75
C SER A 80 -4.54 -17.93 -12.08
N LEU A 81 -3.62 -18.08 -11.14
CA LEU A 81 -3.48 -19.33 -10.36
C LEU A 81 -4.76 -19.63 -9.57
N LEU A 82 -5.34 -18.62 -8.91
CA LEU A 82 -6.56 -18.79 -8.11
C LEU A 82 -7.82 -18.98 -8.96
N TYR A 83 -7.88 -18.41 -10.15
CA TYR A 83 -8.94 -18.63 -11.13
C TYR A 83 -8.91 -20.08 -11.67
N ILE A 84 -7.72 -20.62 -11.92
CA ILE A 84 -7.55 -22.04 -12.24
C ILE A 84 -8.03 -22.93 -11.07
N PHE A 85 -7.73 -22.57 -9.82
CA PHE A 85 -8.31 -23.26 -8.65
C PHE A 85 -9.84 -23.13 -8.57
N HIS A 86 -10.41 -21.98 -8.89
CA HIS A 86 -11.87 -21.79 -8.98
C HIS A 86 -12.49 -22.77 -9.98
N LEU A 87 -11.94 -22.87 -11.21
CA LEU A 87 -12.43 -23.78 -12.24
C LEU A 87 -12.40 -25.26 -11.81
N PHE A 88 -11.43 -25.68 -10.98
CA PHE A 88 -11.34 -27.07 -10.48
C PHE A 88 -12.15 -27.34 -9.20
N THR A 89 -12.49 -26.32 -8.41
CA THR A 89 -13.11 -26.51 -7.07
C THR A 89 -14.50 -25.93 -6.93
N ASN A 90 -14.94 -25.10 -7.89
CA ASN A 90 -16.14 -24.26 -7.83
C ASN A 90 -16.21 -23.32 -6.60
N ILE A 91 -15.07 -23.06 -5.93
CA ILE A 91 -14.98 -22.04 -4.88
C ILE A 91 -14.85 -20.68 -5.56
N GLU A 92 -15.67 -19.71 -5.17
CA GLU A 92 -15.70 -18.37 -5.78
C GLU A 92 -14.32 -17.68 -5.74
N VAL A 93 -13.93 -17.04 -6.86
CA VAL A 93 -12.65 -16.31 -6.98
C VAL A 93 -12.50 -15.25 -5.86
N GLN A 94 -13.60 -14.61 -5.48
CA GLN A 94 -13.67 -13.60 -4.42
C GLN A 94 -13.40 -14.11 -3.00
N VAL A 95 -13.56 -15.41 -2.76
CA VAL A 95 -13.16 -16.09 -1.52
C VAL A 95 -11.67 -16.45 -1.60
N LEU A 96 -11.24 -17.00 -2.74
CA LEU A 96 -9.87 -17.47 -2.96
C LEU A 96 -8.82 -16.35 -2.88
N TRP A 97 -9.04 -15.19 -3.50
CA TRP A 97 -8.03 -14.10 -3.49
C TRP A 97 -7.82 -13.46 -2.11
N LYS A 98 -8.79 -13.57 -1.20
CA LYS A 98 -8.66 -13.06 0.17
C LYS A 98 -7.78 -13.92 1.07
N ILE A 99 -7.53 -15.18 0.71
CA ILE A 99 -6.63 -16.07 1.46
C ILE A 99 -5.19 -15.50 1.50
N PRO A 100 -4.50 -15.23 0.37
CA PRO A 100 -3.17 -14.63 0.40
C PRO A 100 -3.16 -13.19 0.96
N VAL A 101 -4.22 -12.42 0.80
CA VAL A 101 -4.35 -11.07 1.40
C VAL A 101 -4.45 -11.15 2.93
N LEU A 102 -5.25 -12.07 3.47
CA LEU A 102 -5.34 -12.36 4.91
C LEU A 102 -3.97 -12.82 5.45
N LEU A 103 -3.29 -13.73 4.76
CA LEU A 103 -1.96 -14.19 5.16
C LEU A 103 -0.93 -13.05 5.18
N ALA A 104 -0.98 -12.11 4.22
CA ALA A 104 -0.12 -10.94 4.20
C ALA A 104 -0.44 -9.93 5.32
N ASP A 105 -1.73 -9.69 5.59
CA ASP A 105 -2.23 -8.82 6.66
C ASP A 105 -1.80 -9.32 8.05
N LEU A 106 -2.02 -10.62 8.32
CA LEU A 106 -1.49 -11.29 9.52
C LEU A 106 0.05 -11.26 9.54
N GLY A 107 0.69 -11.43 8.39
CA GLY A 107 2.15 -11.38 8.22
C GLY A 107 2.75 -10.02 8.60
N VAL A 108 2.10 -8.90 8.27
CA VAL A 108 2.48 -7.55 8.74
C VAL A 108 2.36 -7.45 10.26
N GLY A 109 1.28 -8.00 10.84
CA GLY A 109 1.13 -8.12 12.28
C GLY A 109 2.27 -8.92 12.93
N VAL A 110 2.68 -10.04 12.35
CA VAL A 110 3.82 -10.86 12.81
C VAL A 110 5.14 -10.09 12.70
N LEU A 111 5.35 -9.28 11.66
CA LEU A 111 6.53 -8.42 11.53
C LEU A 111 6.56 -7.30 12.58
N LEU A 112 5.42 -6.71 12.91
CA LEU A 112 5.28 -5.73 14.01
C LEU A 112 5.56 -6.39 15.37
N VAL A 113 4.99 -7.57 15.65
CA VAL A 113 5.30 -8.37 16.85
C VAL A 113 6.80 -8.65 16.93
N ARG A 114 7.41 -9.17 15.85
CA ARG A 114 8.86 -9.44 15.80
C ARG A 114 9.71 -8.19 16.00
N TYR A 115 9.23 -7.01 15.58
CA TYR A 115 9.92 -5.75 15.81
C TYR A 115 9.85 -5.31 17.28
N PHE A 116 8.68 -5.36 17.92
CA PHE A 116 8.45 -4.74 19.24
C PHE A 116 8.58 -5.69 20.44
N PHE A 117 8.46 -7.01 20.28
CA PHE A 117 8.42 -7.99 21.39
C PHE A 117 9.61 -7.87 22.38
N ASN A 118 10.81 -7.59 21.87
CA ASN A 118 12.02 -7.39 22.69
C ASN A 118 12.31 -5.90 23.02
N LYS A 119 11.41 -4.97 22.68
CA LYS A 119 11.57 -3.52 22.90
C LYS A 119 10.55 -2.97 23.89
N ASP A 120 9.26 -3.08 23.58
CA ASP A 120 8.15 -2.68 24.46
C ASP A 120 6.88 -3.45 24.09
N ILE A 121 6.31 -4.16 25.07
CA ILE A 121 5.13 -5.02 24.93
C ILE A 121 3.82 -4.22 24.81
N LYS A 122 3.71 -3.05 25.44
CA LYS A 122 2.52 -2.18 25.31
C LYS A 122 2.47 -1.55 23.92
N VAL A 123 3.61 -1.07 23.44
CA VAL A 123 3.79 -0.55 22.07
C VAL A 123 3.53 -1.66 21.04
N MET A 124 4.01 -2.88 21.30
CA MET A 124 3.72 -4.06 20.46
C MET A 124 2.21 -4.28 20.30
N PHE A 125 1.47 -4.37 21.42
CA PHE A 125 0.03 -4.62 21.37
C PHE A 125 -0.73 -3.46 20.72
N LEU A 126 -0.42 -2.19 21.02
CA LEU A 126 -1.10 -1.08 20.36
C LEU A 126 -0.81 -1.02 18.85
N SER A 127 0.44 -1.26 18.42
CA SER A 127 0.79 -1.29 17.00
C SER A 127 0.08 -2.44 16.26
N LEU A 128 -0.07 -3.59 16.92
CA LEU A 128 -0.80 -4.74 16.39
C LEU A 128 -2.30 -4.48 16.28
N LEU A 129 -2.91 -3.82 17.27
CA LEU A 129 -4.32 -3.44 17.25
C LEU A 129 -4.61 -2.37 16.19
N VAL A 130 -3.79 -1.31 16.10
CA VAL A 130 -3.95 -0.24 15.09
C VAL A 130 -3.75 -0.76 13.66
N TRP A 131 -2.98 -1.83 13.47
CA TRP A 131 -2.90 -2.52 12.18
C TRP A 131 -4.11 -3.43 11.92
N LEU A 132 -4.35 -4.43 12.78
CA LEU A 132 -5.34 -5.48 12.54
C LEU A 132 -6.79 -4.98 12.65
N PHE A 133 -7.04 -3.93 13.41
CA PHE A 133 -8.33 -3.26 13.56
C PHE A 133 -8.22 -1.79 13.15
N ASN A 134 -7.53 -1.52 12.03
CA ASN A 134 -7.42 -0.18 11.47
C ASN A 134 -8.81 0.41 11.13
N PRO A 135 -8.97 1.75 11.09
CA PRO A 135 -10.27 2.39 10.85
C PRO A 135 -11.00 1.95 9.58
N TYR A 136 -10.29 1.58 8.50
CA TYR A 136 -10.95 1.09 7.29
C TYR A 136 -11.69 -0.23 7.55
N MET A 137 -11.05 -1.18 8.25
CA MET A 137 -11.70 -2.43 8.66
C MET A 137 -12.94 -2.20 9.54
N VAL A 138 -12.84 -1.24 10.46
CA VAL A 138 -13.88 -1.01 11.49
C VAL A 138 -15.07 -0.22 10.94
N PHE A 139 -14.84 0.81 10.14
CA PHE A 139 -15.92 1.70 9.64
C PHE A 139 -16.50 1.28 8.29
N ARG A 140 -15.71 0.67 7.38
CA ARG A 140 -16.20 0.34 6.03
C ARG A 140 -16.83 -1.04 5.89
N SER A 141 -16.69 -1.91 6.89
CA SER A 141 -17.26 -3.27 6.92
C SER A 141 -17.01 -4.05 5.62
N SER A 142 -15.78 -3.95 5.09
CA SER A 142 -15.42 -4.45 3.78
C SER A 142 -13.98 -4.98 3.71
N TYR A 143 -13.80 -6.17 3.13
CA TYR A 143 -12.46 -6.78 2.92
C TYR A 143 -12.17 -7.02 1.43
N THR A 144 -12.39 -5.99 0.61
CA THR A 144 -12.29 -6.04 -0.87
C THR A 144 -11.04 -5.32 -1.41
N PHE A 145 -9.92 -5.33 -0.67
CA PHE A 145 -8.70 -4.58 -1.01
C PHE A 145 -7.44 -5.44 -0.88
N ILE A 146 -6.47 -5.25 -1.79
CA ILE A 146 -5.26 -6.10 -1.93
C ILE A 146 -4.01 -5.50 -1.31
N ASP A 147 -4.12 -4.26 -0.83
CA ASP A 147 -3.04 -3.41 -0.33
C ASP A 147 -2.17 -4.09 0.77
N PRO A 148 -2.66 -5.00 1.64
CA PRO A 148 -1.83 -5.74 2.60
C PRO A 148 -0.70 -6.56 1.96
N LEU A 149 -0.86 -7.08 0.73
CA LEU A 149 0.22 -7.78 0.01
C LEU A 149 1.42 -6.85 -0.23
N ALA A 150 1.16 -5.66 -0.77
CA ALA A 150 2.20 -4.67 -1.02
C ALA A 150 2.83 -4.13 0.27
N VAL A 151 2.03 -3.95 1.34
CA VAL A 151 2.56 -3.56 2.67
C VAL A 151 3.44 -4.68 3.26
N PHE A 152 3.04 -5.94 3.15
CA PHE A 152 3.80 -7.09 3.65
C PHE A 152 5.17 -7.19 2.95
N PHE A 153 5.20 -7.12 1.62
CA PHE A 153 6.45 -7.17 0.86
C PHE A 153 7.33 -5.93 1.09
N MET A 154 6.76 -4.72 1.23
CA MET A 154 7.48 -3.53 1.66
C MET A 154 8.13 -3.71 3.05
N MET A 155 7.40 -4.28 4.00
CA MET A 155 7.87 -4.54 5.36
C MET A 155 8.92 -5.66 5.42
N LEU A 156 8.81 -6.69 4.58
CA LEU A 156 9.85 -7.70 4.38
C LEU A 156 11.14 -7.06 3.81
N SER A 157 11.02 -6.17 2.82
CA SER A 157 12.19 -5.47 2.26
C SER A 157 12.93 -4.65 3.32
N LEU A 158 12.20 -3.88 4.13
CA LEU A 158 12.74 -3.13 5.27
C LEU A 158 13.36 -4.04 6.35
N TYR A 159 12.75 -5.21 6.59
CA TYR A 159 13.27 -6.21 7.53
C TYR A 159 14.56 -6.88 7.03
N TYR A 160 14.71 -7.11 5.72
CA TYR A 160 15.92 -7.72 5.14
C TYR A 160 17.02 -6.71 4.78
N LEU A 161 16.73 -5.40 4.70
CA LEU A 161 17.65 -4.36 4.22
C LEU A 161 19.08 -4.40 4.79
N GLU A 162 19.22 -4.59 6.10
CA GLU A 162 20.51 -4.61 6.80
C GLU A 162 21.08 -6.05 6.97
N ARG A 163 20.41 -7.06 6.40
CA ARG A 163 20.75 -8.49 6.54
C ARG A 163 21.09 -9.17 5.22
N ASP A 164 20.30 -8.88 4.19
CA ASP A 164 20.41 -9.47 2.86
C ASP A 164 19.89 -8.47 1.82
N SER A 165 20.83 -7.87 1.08
CA SER A 165 20.53 -6.92 0.01
C SER A 165 19.79 -7.55 -1.18
N VAL A 166 19.95 -8.86 -1.44
CA VAL A 166 19.25 -9.58 -2.51
C VAL A 166 17.79 -9.73 -2.12
N LEU A 167 17.50 -10.32 -0.95
CA LEU A 167 16.13 -10.47 -0.47
C LEU A 167 15.41 -9.12 -0.29
N SER A 168 16.12 -8.09 0.19
CA SER A 168 15.57 -6.74 0.28
C SER A 168 15.17 -6.17 -1.10
N GLY A 169 15.99 -6.43 -2.13
CA GLY A 169 15.70 -6.05 -3.53
C GLY A 169 14.54 -6.83 -4.16
N VAL A 170 14.50 -8.15 -3.96
CA VAL A 170 13.38 -9.01 -4.40
C VAL A 170 12.06 -8.54 -3.77
N PHE A 171 12.03 -8.38 -2.44
CA PHE A 171 10.80 -8.05 -1.72
C PHE A 171 10.28 -6.65 -2.05
N ILE A 172 11.12 -5.64 -2.30
CA ILE A 172 10.58 -4.33 -2.72
C ILE A 172 9.97 -4.40 -4.12
N THR A 173 10.59 -5.12 -5.06
CA THR A 173 10.01 -5.31 -6.40
C THR A 173 8.68 -6.07 -6.33
N LEU A 174 8.58 -7.14 -5.54
CA LEU A 174 7.31 -7.84 -5.32
C LEU A 174 6.23 -6.91 -4.74
N GLY A 175 6.60 -6.04 -3.78
CA GLY A 175 5.68 -5.06 -3.21
C GLY A 175 5.16 -4.06 -4.25
N VAL A 176 6.08 -3.44 -5.01
CA VAL A 176 5.79 -2.53 -6.13
C VAL A 176 4.92 -3.19 -7.19
N ALA A 177 5.15 -4.48 -7.46
CA ALA A 177 4.44 -5.22 -8.48
C ALA A 177 2.99 -5.58 -8.10
N PHE A 178 2.62 -5.58 -6.82
CA PHE A 178 1.22 -5.69 -6.38
C PHE A 178 0.49 -4.34 -6.37
N LYS A 179 1.13 -3.29 -5.83
CA LYS A 179 0.68 -1.88 -5.87
C LYS A 179 1.93 -1.02 -5.95
N THR A 180 1.94 0.05 -6.74
CA THR A 180 3.15 0.84 -7.00
C THR A 180 3.71 1.59 -5.77
N PHE A 181 2.89 1.87 -4.74
CA PHE A 181 3.27 2.76 -3.63
C PHE A 181 4.57 2.43 -2.86
N PRO A 182 5.05 1.18 -2.70
CA PRO A 182 6.33 0.91 -2.04
C PRO A 182 7.53 1.55 -2.77
N ILE A 183 7.38 1.95 -4.03
CA ILE A 183 8.41 2.71 -4.76
C ILE A 183 8.74 4.04 -4.06
N LEU A 184 7.81 4.59 -3.26
CA LEU A 184 8.02 5.79 -2.46
C LEU A 184 9.25 5.67 -1.54
N ILE A 185 9.60 4.48 -1.03
CA ILE A 185 10.79 4.28 -0.19
C ILE A 185 12.01 3.73 -0.95
N PHE A 186 11.88 3.38 -2.24
CA PHE A 186 12.91 2.65 -3.00
C PHE A 186 14.30 3.34 -3.04
N PRO A 187 14.43 4.67 -3.26
CA PRO A 187 15.74 5.33 -3.21
C PRO A 187 16.42 5.27 -1.84
N LEU A 188 15.64 5.23 -0.75
CA LEU A 188 16.17 5.14 0.62
C LEU A 188 16.70 3.74 0.92
N LEU A 189 16.05 2.70 0.38
CA LEU A 189 16.56 1.33 0.42
C LEU A 189 17.88 1.22 -0.34
N ILE A 190 18.01 1.81 -1.55
CA ILE A 190 19.30 1.87 -2.27
C ILE A 190 20.37 2.58 -1.44
N LEU A 191 20.05 3.73 -0.83
CA LEU A 191 21.03 4.51 -0.04
C LEU A 191 21.50 3.77 1.22
N LYS A 192 20.63 2.99 1.87
CA LYS A 192 20.90 2.27 3.13
C LYS A 192 21.33 0.81 2.96
N SER A 193 21.09 0.17 1.80
CA SER A 193 21.51 -1.21 1.54
C SER A 193 23.04 -1.36 1.65
N PRO A 194 23.55 -2.35 2.41
CA PRO A 194 24.98 -2.63 2.51
C PRO A 194 25.63 -2.94 1.16
N ASP A 195 24.97 -3.76 0.33
CA ASP A 195 25.38 -4.03 -1.05
C ASP A 195 24.35 -3.48 -2.05
N ARG A 196 24.60 -2.26 -2.52
CA ARG A 196 23.75 -1.58 -3.51
C ARG A 196 23.72 -2.30 -4.85
N LYS A 197 24.82 -2.97 -5.24
CA LYS A 197 24.89 -3.69 -6.52
C LYS A 197 24.00 -4.93 -6.48
N LYS A 198 24.12 -5.75 -5.44
CA LYS A 198 23.23 -6.91 -5.24
C LYS A 198 21.76 -6.50 -5.11
N PHE A 199 21.46 -5.43 -4.38
CA PHE A 199 20.09 -4.90 -4.28
C PHE A 199 19.50 -4.51 -5.64
N LEU A 200 20.23 -3.72 -6.43
CA LEU A 200 19.77 -3.27 -7.75
C LEU A 200 19.67 -4.41 -8.76
N LEU A 201 20.63 -5.35 -8.77
CA LEU A 201 20.58 -6.54 -9.62
C LEU A 201 19.40 -7.44 -9.25
N ALA A 202 19.18 -7.72 -7.96
CA ALA A 202 18.07 -8.53 -7.49
C ALA A 202 16.71 -7.88 -7.82
N ALA A 203 16.56 -6.59 -7.55
CA ALA A 203 15.36 -5.84 -7.89
C ALA A 203 15.10 -5.85 -9.41
N GLY A 204 16.13 -5.62 -10.23
CA GLY A 204 16.05 -5.59 -11.69
C GLY A 204 15.73 -6.95 -12.32
N ILE A 205 16.40 -8.02 -11.89
CA ILE A 205 16.11 -9.40 -12.33
C ILE A 205 14.69 -9.79 -11.95
N THR A 206 14.24 -9.44 -10.73
CA THR A 206 12.85 -9.68 -10.30
C THR A 206 11.86 -8.92 -11.18
N SER A 207 12.15 -7.65 -11.53
CA SER A 207 11.28 -6.85 -12.40
C SER A 207 11.20 -7.42 -13.82
N LEU A 208 12.32 -7.89 -14.38
CA LEU A 208 12.37 -8.54 -15.69
C LEU A 208 11.61 -9.88 -15.69
N ALA A 209 11.75 -10.68 -14.63
CA ALA A 209 11.01 -11.93 -14.47
C ALA A 209 9.49 -11.69 -14.38
N ILE A 210 9.05 -10.64 -13.66
CA ILE A 210 7.63 -10.26 -13.58
C ILE A 210 7.13 -9.69 -14.93
N ALA A 211 7.96 -8.96 -15.67
CA ALA A 211 7.60 -8.43 -16.99
C ALA A 211 7.66 -9.47 -18.13
N ALA A 212 8.28 -10.63 -17.92
CA ALA A 212 8.65 -11.56 -19.00
C ALA A 212 7.53 -11.95 -19.98
N PRO A 213 6.27 -12.23 -19.56
CA PRO A 213 5.15 -12.50 -20.49
C PRO A 213 4.81 -11.36 -21.45
N PHE A 214 5.26 -10.14 -21.16
CA PHE A 214 5.05 -8.92 -21.95
C PHE A 214 6.29 -8.49 -22.75
N LEU A 215 7.36 -9.29 -22.73
CA LEU A 215 8.59 -9.04 -23.50
C LEU A 215 8.55 -9.66 -24.92
N LYS A 216 7.36 -10.06 -25.40
CA LYS A 216 7.17 -10.63 -26.75
C LYS A 216 7.51 -9.62 -27.85
N SER A 217 7.23 -8.34 -27.62
CA SER A 217 7.59 -7.23 -28.49
C SER A 217 7.78 -5.94 -27.68
N LEU A 218 8.37 -4.91 -28.30
CA LEU A 218 8.47 -3.59 -27.68
C LEU A 218 7.08 -2.96 -27.41
N ASP A 219 6.11 -3.19 -28.30
CA ASP A 219 4.76 -2.65 -28.15
C ASP A 219 3.96 -3.35 -27.03
N ASP A 220 4.14 -4.67 -26.88
CA ASP A 220 3.55 -5.47 -25.79
C ASP A 220 4.04 -4.95 -24.41
N PHE A 221 5.34 -4.70 -24.30
CA PHE A 221 5.96 -4.12 -23.11
C PHE A 221 5.53 -2.66 -22.87
N LEU A 222 5.50 -1.81 -23.90
CA LEU A 222 5.05 -0.43 -23.77
C LEU A 222 3.57 -0.33 -23.41
N THR A 223 2.74 -1.23 -23.91
CA THR A 223 1.33 -1.38 -23.57
C THR A 223 1.16 -1.80 -22.10
N MET A 224 1.95 -2.77 -21.63
CA MET A 224 2.01 -3.14 -20.21
C MET A 224 2.38 -1.93 -19.33
N ILE A 225 3.44 -1.18 -19.67
CA ILE A 225 3.88 0.00 -18.92
C ILE A 225 2.82 1.12 -18.95
N ARG A 226 2.20 1.39 -20.10
CA ARG A 226 1.11 2.38 -20.24
C ARG A 226 -0.06 2.03 -19.33
N GLY A 227 -0.58 0.81 -19.42
CA GLY A 227 -1.74 0.34 -18.64
C GLY A 227 -1.48 0.17 -17.14
N SER A 228 -0.26 -0.16 -16.72
CA SER A 228 0.08 -0.36 -15.30
C SER A 228 0.61 0.89 -14.58
N VAL A 229 1.14 1.88 -15.29
CA VAL A 229 1.78 3.07 -14.69
C VAL A 229 1.14 4.38 -15.14
N PHE A 230 0.89 4.57 -16.45
CA PHE A 230 0.58 5.90 -17.00
C PHE A 230 -0.91 6.23 -17.12
N VAL A 231 -1.82 5.25 -17.17
CA VAL A 231 -3.28 5.49 -17.16
C VAL A 231 -3.77 6.28 -15.94
N HIS A 232 -3.07 6.22 -14.80
CA HIS A 232 -3.40 7.03 -13.62
C HIS A 232 -3.13 8.53 -13.82
N SER A 233 -2.36 8.93 -14.84
CA SER A 233 -2.08 10.36 -15.13
C SER A 233 -3.14 11.06 -15.99
N VAL A 234 -4.09 10.31 -16.57
CA VAL A 234 -5.21 10.85 -17.36
C VAL A 234 -6.55 10.82 -16.62
N ARG A 235 -6.59 10.28 -15.39
CA ARG A 235 -7.80 10.29 -14.55
C ARG A 235 -8.18 11.72 -14.13
N GLU A 236 -9.48 11.95 -14.02
CA GLU A 236 -10.03 13.10 -13.30
C GLU A 236 -9.67 13.07 -11.79
N LEU A 237 -9.99 14.16 -11.08
CA LEU A 237 -9.72 14.32 -9.65
C LEU A 237 -10.59 13.37 -8.78
N GLN A 238 -10.12 12.15 -8.58
CA GLN A 238 -10.83 11.12 -7.81
C GLN A 238 -10.44 11.12 -6.32
N GLY A 239 -11.38 11.46 -5.43
CA GLY A 239 -11.17 11.54 -3.98
C GLY A 239 -10.76 12.94 -3.51
N ARG A 240 -10.38 13.09 -2.23
CA ARG A 240 -10.00 14.39 -1.64
C ARG A 240 -8.55 14.38 -1.12
N PRO A 241 -7.59 14.99 -1.84
CA PRO A 241 -6.26 15.35 -1.33
C PRO A 241 -6.33 16.08 0.02
N PHE A 242 -5.27 16.04 0.83
CA PHE A 242 -5.24 16.82 2.09
C PHE A 242 -5.43 18.32 1.84
N LEU A 243 -4.79 18.86 0.81
CA LEU A 243 -4.98 20.24 0.36
C LEU A 243 -6.41 20.53 -0.16
N PHE A 244 -7.15 19.51 -0.61
CA PHE A 244 -8.54 19.67 -1.05
C PHE A 244 -9.52 19.76 0.13
N TYR A 245 -9.24 19.13 1.27
CA TYR A 245 -9.99 19.39 2.51
C TYR A 245 -9.77 20.82 3.01
N ILE A 246 -8.53 21.31 2.96
CA ILE A 246 -8.22 22.72 3.31
C ILE A 246 -8.94 23.66 2.32
N SER A 247 -8.88 23.35 1.03
CA SER A 247 -9.58 24.09 -0.03
C SER A 247 -11.09 24.19 0.23
N TYR A 248 -11.72 23.05 0.52
CA TYR A 248 -13.16 22.92 0.75
C TYR A 248 -13.64 23.65 2.02
N TYR A 249 -12.97 23.46 3.17
CA TYR A 249 -13.41 24.06 4.43
C TYR A 249 -13.00 25.53 4.62
N LEU A 250 -11.98 26.02 3.90
CA LEU A 250 -11.59 27.43 3.96
C LEU A 250 -12.08 28.25 2.74
N HIS A 251 -12.73 27.60 1.77
CA HIS A 251 -13.14 28.20 0.49
C HIS A 251 -11.96 28.85 -0.29
N ILE A 252 -10.81 28.15 -0.37
CA ILE A 252 -9.59 28.62 -1.05
C ILE A 252 -9.23 27.67 -2.19
N GLU A 253 -9.27 28.12 -3.44
CA GLU A 253 -9.07 27.28 -4.63
C GLU A 253 -7.60 27.00 -5.00
N PHE A 254 -6.88 26.26 -4.15
CA PHE A 254 -5.49 25.85 -4.39
C PHE A 254 -5.25 25.17 -5.76
N PHE A 255 -6.26 24.49 -6.31
CA PHE A 255 -6.14 23.68 -7.53
C PHE A 255 -6.41 24.44 -8.84
N GLN A 256 -7.00 25.64 -8.81
CA GLN A 256 -7.05 26.50 -10.01
C GLN A 256 -5.68 27.14 -10.30
N ILE A 257 -4.90 27.40 -9.25
CA ILE A 257 -3.60 28.12 -9.33
C ILE A 257 -2.47 27.20 -9.80
N VAL A 258 -2.52 25.91 -9.47
CA VAL A 258 -1.41 24.95 -9.70
C VAL A 258 -1.90 23.76 -10.55
N PRO A 259 -1.39 23.58 -11.79
CA PRO A 259 -1.77 22.47 -12.65
C PRO A 259 -1.62 21.08 -12.01
N LEU A 260 -2.62 20.22 -12.19
CA LEU A 260 -2.71 18.88 -11.58
C LEU A 260 -1.45 18.02 -11.76
N LYS A 261 -0.77 18.15 -12.91
CA LYS A 261 0.49 17.48 -13.24
C LYS A 261 1.61 17.79 -12.21
N ILE A 262 1.64 18.99 -11.64
CA ILE A 262 2.63 19.39 -10.62
C ILE A 262 2.35 18.65 -9.32
N TYR A 263 1.09 18.54 -8.90
CA TYR A 263 0.67 17.74 -7.74
C TYR A 263 1.10 16.27 -7.89
N SER A 264 0.83 15.64 -9.04
CA SER A 264 1.28 14.27 -9.35
C SER A 264 2.80 14.09 -9.26
N ILE A 265 3.58 15.06 -9.78
CA ILE A 265 5.04 15.06 -9.72
C ILE A 265 5.55 15.20 -8.29
N LEU A 266 4.99 16.13 -7.50
CA LEU A 266 5.37 16.35 -6.11
C LEU A 266 5.06 15.14 -5.23
N ALA A 267 3.89 14.53 -5.41
CA ALA A 267 3.49 13.32 -4.69
C ALA A 267 4.40 12.12 -5.00
N SER A 268 4.81 11.97 -6.26
CA SER A 268 5.65 10.85 -6.72
C SER A 268 7.13 11.01 -6.36
N PHE A 269 7.68 12.22 -6.52
CA PHE A 269 9.14 12.46 -6.49
C PHE A 269 9.61 13.46 -5.42
N GLY A 270 8.77 14.40 -4.98
CA GLY A 270 9.13 15.36 -3.93
C GLY A 270 9.53 14.68 -2.62
N GLY A 271 8.88 13.55 -2.32
CA GLY A 271 9.20 12.67 -1.20
C GLY A 271 10.63 12.12 -1.25
N TRP A 272 11.08 11.70 -2.45
CA TRP A 272 12.44 11.21 -2.67
C TRP A 272 13.47 12.32 -2.48
N LEU A 273 13.24 13.50 -3.08
CA LEU A 273 14.15 14.64 -3.00
C LEU A 273 14.36 15.10 -1.55
N LEU A 274 13.27 15.25 -0.79
CA LEU A 274 13.35 15.67 0.61
C LEU A 274 14.02 14.60 1.48
N ALA A 275 13.68 13.33 1.30
CA ALA A 275 14.27 12.24 2.09
C ALA A 275 15.76 12.01 1.76
N PHE A 276 16.17 12.23 0.51
CA PHE A 276 17.57 12.25 0.07
C PHE A 276 18.33 13.39 0.78
N PHE A 277 17.82 14.62 0.71
CA PHE A 277 18.41 15.78 1.40
C PHE A 277 18.57 15.54 2.92
N VAL A 278 17.51 15.04 3.57
CA VAL A 278 17.52 14.72 5.01
C VAL A 278 18.50 13.58 5.33
N TYR A 279 18.62 12.56 4.48
CA TYR A 279 19.63 11.50 4.63
C TYR A 279 21.06 12.07 4.55
N PHE A 280 21.38 12.91 3.57
CA PHE A 280 22.74 13.47 3.45
C PHE A 280 23.08 14.44 4.60
N LYS A 281 22.10 15.23 5.08
CA LYS A 281 22.28 16.08 6.27
C LYS A 281 22.36 15.29 7.59
N LYS A 282 21.72 14.11 7.69
CA LYS A 282 21.64 13.30 8.92
C LYS A 282 21.71 11.80 8.63
N LYS A 283 22.87 11.32 8.14
CA LYS A 283 23.09 9.91 7.70
C LYS A 283 22.77 8.85 8.77
N THR A 284 22.88 9.21 10.05
CA THR A 284 22.57 8.38 11.23
C THR A 284 21.07 8.30 11.56
N LEU A 285 20.19 8.93 10.78
CA LEU A 285 18.75 8.69 10.87
C LEU A 285 18.43 7.23 10.51
N ASN A 286 17.48 6.69 11.27
CA ASN A 286 16.94 5.35 11.11
C ASN A 286 16.11 5.26 9.81
N ILE A 287 16.18 4.13 9.09
CA ILE A 287 15.52 3.96 7.79
C ILE A 287 14.00 4.14 7.85
N TYR A 288 13.34 3.68 8.92
CA TYR A 288 11.89 3.83 9.08
C TYR A 288 11.51 5.32 9.15
N VAL A 289 12.27 6.10 9.94
CA VAL A 289 12.10 7.57 10.05
C VAL A 289 12.27 8.29 8.72
N LEU A 290 13.24 7.87 7.90
CA LEU A 290 13.42 8.42 6.55
C LEU A 290 12.29 8.00 5.60
N GLY A 291 11.85 6.74 5.68
CA GLY A 291 10.78 6.18 4.86
C GLY A 291 9.41 6.82 5.07
N VAL A 292 9.18 7.46 6.21
CA VAL A 292 7.97 8.28 6.45
C VAL A 292 7.89 9.50 5.56
N ILE A 293 9.03 10.13 5.23
CA ILE A 293 9.05 11.41 4.52
C ILE A 293 8.37 11.27 3.13
N PRO A 294 8.67 10.23 2.31
CA PRO A 294 7.93 9.99 1.08
C PRO A 294 6.41 9.82 1.25
N PHE A 295 5.95 9.08 2.25
CA PHE A 295 4.50 8.90 2.49
C PHE A 295 3.80 10.21 2.87
N LEU A 296 4.40 11.02 3.75
CA LEU A 296 3.81 12.31 4.14
C LEU A 296 3.73 13.29 2.96
N ILE A 297 4.77 13.35 2.12
CA ILE A 297 4.77 14.20 0.92
C ILE A 297 3.78 13.66 -0.13
N PHE A 298 3.67 12.34 -0.28
CA PHE A 298 2.65 11.71 -1.12
C PHE A 298 1.23 12.07 -0.65
N TYR A 299 0.89 11.91 0.63
CA TYR A 299 -0.46 12.24 1.13
C TYR A 299 -0.80 13.74 1.08
N LEU A 300 0.22 14.61 1.18
CA LEU A 300 0.03 16.06 1.07
C LEU A 300 -0.31 16.50 -0.37
N PHE A 301 0.40 15.97 -1.38
CA PHE A 301 0.30 16.42 -2.76
C PHE A 301 -0.42 15.48 -3.72
N THR A 302 -0.77 14.25 -3.33
CA THR A 302 -1.44 13.32 -4.26
C THR A 302 -2.77 13.90 -4.73
N PRO A 303 -3.04 14.00 -6.05
CA PRO A 303 -4.33 14.47 -6.56
C PRO A 303 -5.46 13.46 -6.29
N VAL A 304 -5.10 12.21 -6.00
CA VAL A 304 -6.00 11.11 -5.69
C VAL A 304 -5.59 10.57 -4.33
N LEU A 305 -6.41 10.79 -3.30
CA LEU A 305 -6.26 10.16 -1.98
C LEU A 305 -7.47 9.25 -1.78
N ASN A 306 -7.29 7.94 -1.79
CA ASN A 306 -8.38 6.95 -1.69
C ASN A 306 -8.55 6.44 -0.24
N ARG A 307 -9.69 5.81 0.06
CA ARG A 307 -10.08 5.27 1.38
C ARG A 307 -9.03 4.32 1.99
N THR A 308 -8.32 3.53 1.17
CA THR A 308 -7.28 2.58 1.63
C THR A 308 -5.88 3.18 1.77
N TYR A 309 -5.62 4.38 1.24
CA TYR A 309 -4.25 4.88 1.06
C TYR A 309 -3.52 5.08 2.41
N LEU A 310 -4.25 5.43 3.47
CA LEU A 310 -3.68 5.60 4.81
C LEU A 310 -3.31 4.27 5.49
N ILE A 311 -3.82 3.12 5.04
CA ILE A 311 -3.41 1.78 5.53
C ILE A 311 -1.93 1.54 5.24
N TRP A 312 -1.46 1.95 4.05
CA TRP A 312 -0.11 1.67 3.52
C TRP A 312 1.02 2.04 4.49
N PHE A 313 0.79 3.09 5.26
CA PHE A 313 1.75 3.75 6.13
C PHE A 313 1.71 3.25 7.59
N ILE A 314 0.64 2.59 8.03
CA ILE A 314 0.42 2.24 9.45
C ILE A 314 1.61 1.52 10.12
N PRO A 315 2.21 0.45 9.54
CA PRO A 315 3.30 -0.27 10.20
C PRO A 315 4.58 0.57 10.30
N LEU A 316 4.85 1.33 9.24
CA LEU A 316 6.01 2.22 9.12
C LEU A 316 5.88 3.44 10.06
N LEU A 317 4.66 3.95 10.24
CA LEU A 317 4.31 4.97 11.21
C LEU A 317 4.54 4.49 12.64
N CYS A 318 3.98 3.33 13.02
CA CYS A 318 4.14 2.76 14.36
C CYS A 318 5.62 2.61 14.74
N ILE A 319 6.43 2.04 13.84
CA ILE A 319 7.87 1.90 14.06
C ILE A 319 8.56 3.28 14.15
N THR A 320 8.18 4.24 13.32
CA THR A 320 8.82 5.56 13.28
C THR A 320 8.55 6.39 14.52
N VAL A 321 7.29 6.53 14.94
CA VAL A 321 6.93 7.30 16.13
C VAL A 321 7.67 6.73 17.33
N PHE A 322 7.71 5.40 17.49
CA PHE A 322 8.46 4.74 18.55
C PHE A 322 9.97 5.04 18.53
N ASN A 323 10.60 5.04 17.35
CA ASN A 323 12.03 5.39 17.22
C ASN A 323 12.33 6.87 17.51
N LEU A 324 11.34 7.76 17.33
CA LEU A 324 11.44 9.18 17.65
C LEU A 324 11.21 9.45 19.16
N THR A 325 10.28 8.73 19.79
CA THR A 325 9.92 8.92 21.21
C THR A 325 10.88 8.23 22.18
N LEU A 326 11.42 7.05 21.84
CA LEU A 326 12.45 6.38 22.64
C LEU A 326 13.64 7.29 22.92
N LYS A 327 14.11 8.02 21.90
CA LYS A 327 15.24 8.97 22.01
C LYS A 327 14.98 10.16 22.94
N ARG A 328 13.75 10.31 23.45
CA ARG A 328 13.32 11.37 24.37
C ARG A 328 12.72 10.82 25.68
N SER A 329 12.80 9.50 25.91
CA SER A 329 12.19 8.79 27.04
C SER A 329 10.68 9.02 27.24
N ASN A 330 9.99 9.64 26.27
CA ASN A 330 8.61 10.09 26.41
C ASN A 330 7.66 9.15 25.66
N GLY A 331 7.31 8.04 26.31
CA GLY A 331 6.36 7.07 25.76
C GLY A 331 4.97 7.67 25.47
N LEU A 332 4.52 8.68 26.22
CA LEU A 332 3.17 9.26 26.09
C LEU A 332 2.91 9.82 24.69
N ILE A 333 3.91 10.46 24.08
CA ILE A 333 3.83 11.00 22.71
C ILE A 333 3.50 9.90 21.68
N PHE A 334 3.95 8.66 21.89
CA PHE A 334 3.63 7.54 20.98
C PHE A 334 2.14 7.19 21.02
N TYR A 335 1.56 7.09 22.21
CA TYR A 335 0.14 6.80 22.39
C TYR A 335 -0.71 7.94 21.82
N ILE A 336 -0.37 9.19 22.14
CA ILE A 336 -1.07 10.38 21.59
C ILE A 336 -1.03 10.36 20.07
N PHE A 337 0.13 10.17 19.43
CA PHE A 337 0.23 10.20 17.97
C PHE A 337 -0.63 9.12 17.30
N LEU A 338 -0.58 7.87 17.79
CA LEU A 338 -1.39 6.80 17.20
C LEU A 338 -2.90 6.99 17.43
N ILE A 339 -3.30 7.54 18.58
CA ILE A 339 -4.71 7.89 18.84
C ILE A 339 -5.16 9.02 17.91
N CYS A 340 -4.38 10.08 17.77
CA CYS A 340 -4.68 11.19 16.85
C CYS A 340 -4.75 10.71 15.38
N PHE A 341 -3.83 9.84 14.95
CA PHE A 341 -3.87 9.23 13.62
C PHE A 341 -5.13 8.36 13.43
N TYR A 342 -5.48 7.53 14.42
CA TYR A 342 -6.66 6.66 14.35
C TYR A 342 -7.95 7.50 14.27
N VAL A 343 -8.07 8.55 15.09
CA VAL A 343 -9.21 9.49 15.07
C VAL A 343 -9.27 10.25 13.75
N PHE A 344 -8.16 10.79 13.26
CA PHE A 344 -8.08 11.45 11.95
C PHE A 344 -8.51 10.52 10.81
N TYR A 345 -8.03 9.28 10.80
CA TYR A 345 -8.38 8.33 9.74
C TYR A 345 -9.85 7.87 9.86
N SER A 346 -10.38 7.71 11.07
CA SER A 346 -11.81 7.44 11.30
C SER A 346 -12.68 8.59 10.76
N TRP A 347 -12.36 9.83 11.11
CA TRP A 347 -13.01 11.03 10.59
C TRP A 347 -12.96 11.09 9.05
N TYR A 348 -11.76 10.93 8.47
CA TYR A 348 -11.56 10.92 7.02
C TYR A 348 -12.42 9.87 6.32
N LEU A 349 -12.66 8.70 6.92
CA LEU A 349 -13.52 7.65 6.36
C LEU A 349 -15.02 7.97 6.45
N ILE A 350 -15.48 8.59 7.54
CA ILE A 350 -16.87 9.04 7.69
C ILE A 350 -17.22 10.06 6.60
N GLN A 351 -16.29 10.97 6.28
CA GLN A 351 -16.46 11.95 5.20
C GLN A 351 -16.64 11.33 3.79
N TRP A 352 -16.44 10.02 3.61
CA TRP A 352 -16.67 9.30 2.36
C TRP A 352 -18.05 8.62 2.26
N GLU A 353 -18.95 8.84 3.24
CA GLU A 353 -20.30 8.27 3.25
C GLU A 353 -21.30 9.17 2.54
N ASP A 354 -21.24 10.49 2.78
CA ASP A 354 -22.05 11.52 2.12
C ASP A 354 -21.77 11.68 0.61
N GLY A 355 -20.77 10.95 0.09
CA GLY A 355 -20.17 11.21 -1.21
C GLY A 355 -19.38 12.52 -1.21
N PHE A 356 -19.13 13.07 -2.39
CA PHE A 356 -18.75 14.47 -2.52
C PHE A 356 -19.18 15.01 -3.88
N HIS A 357 -19.94 16.09 -3.83
CA HIS A 357 -19.96 17.06 -4.91
C HIS A 357 -18.67 17.88 -4.81
N VAL A 358 -17.94 18.00 -5.92
CA VAL A 358 -16.97 19.09 -6.06
C VAL A 358 -17.76 20.38 -5.93
N TRP A 359 -17.41 21.24 -4.96
CA TRP A 359 -17.96 22.59 -4.92
C TRP A 359 -17.43 23.34 -6.14
N ARG A 360 -18.25 23.37 -7.19
CA ARG A 360 -18.06 24.29 -8.31
C ARG A 360 -18.70 25.61 -7.90
N PRO A 361 -17.94 26.72 -7.74
CA PRO A 361 -18.56 28.03 -7.80
C PRO A 361 -19.26 28.18 -9.16
N LEU A 362 -20.35 28.95 -9.17
CA LEU A 362 -21.05 29.40 -10.39
C LEU A 362 -20.35 30.64 -10.96
#